data_AF-A0A7W7LIZ1-F1
#
_entry.id   AF-A0A7W7LIZ1-F1
#
_cell.length_a   1.000
_cell.length_b   1.000
_cell.length_c   1.000
_cell.angle_alpha   90.00
_cell.angle_beta   90.00
_cell.angle_gamma   90.00
#
_symmetry.space_group_name_H-M   'P 1'
#
loop_
_entity.id
_entity.type
_entity.pdbx_description
1 polymer ?
#
loop_
_entity_poly.entity_id
_entity_poly.type
_entity_poly.pdbx_seq_one_letter_code
_entity_poly.pdbx_strand_id
1 'polypeptide(L)' 'MPYLSDLNMLVNVGGRERTADDFTVLCTEAGFKLGAISPLPQPNVFHVIEATPA' A
#
# COMPACT_ATOMS: atom_id res chain seq x y z
N MET A 1 -13.07 3.58 11.11
CA MET A 1 -12.32 4.85 11.19
C MET A 1 -10.88 4.58 10.80
N PRO A 2 -10.46 4.87 9.56
CA PRO A 2 -9.21 4.36 8.97
C PRO A 2 -7.94 4.79 9.71
N TYR A 3 -7.93 6.00 10.28
CA TYR A 3 -6.77 6.57 10.99
C TYR A 3 -6.32 5.79 12.25
N LEU A 4 -7.23 5.08 12.95
CA LEU A 4 -6.87 4.32 14.16
C LEU A 4 -5.96 3.13 13.88
N SER A 5 -6.05 2.55 12.68
CA SER A 5 -5.20 1.44 12.25
C SER A 5 -3.77 1.90 11.94
N ASP A 6 -3.62 3.03 11.24
CA ASP A 6 -2.31 3.65 10.96
C ASP A 6 -1.58 4.03 12.25
N LEU A 7 -2.29 4.64 13.20
CA LEU A 7 -1.73 4.99 14.52
C LEU A 7 -1.29 3.75 15.31
N ASN A 8 -2.06 2.65 15.23
CA ASN A 8 -1.70 1.39 15.84
C ASN A 8 -0.47 0.74 15.18
N MET A 9 -0.35 0.83 13.85
CA MET A 9 0.82 0.34 13.10
C MET A 9 2.09 1.13 13.43
N LEU A 10 1.96 2.46 13.56
CA LEU A 10 3.07 3.34 13.92
C LEU A 10 3.61 3.04 15.31
N VAL A 11 2.72 2.81 16.28
CA VAL A 11 3.10 2.61 17.69
C VAL A 11 3.61 1.19 17.97
N ASN A 12 3.00 0.17 17.37
CA ASN A 12 3.32 -1.23 17.72
C ASN A 12 4.35 -1.89 16.80
N VAL A 13 4.49 -1.44 15.55
CA VAL A 13 5.29 -2.13 14.53
C VAL A 13 6.24 -1.19 13.76
N GLY A 14 6.07 0.14 13.91
CA GLY A 14 6.76 1.15 13.11
C GLY A 14 6.27 1.21 11.66
N GLY A 15 5.11 0.62 11.37
CA GLY A 15 4.49 0.65 10.05
C GLY A 15 3.77 1.98 9.78
N ARG A 16 3.64 2.35 8.51
CA ARG A 16 2.89 3.53 8.08
C ARG A 16 2.12 3.19 6.81
N GLU A 17 0.87 3.61 6.73
CA GLU A 17 0.09 3.54 5.51
C GLU A 17 0.75 4.42 4.44
N ARG A 18 0.87 3.88 3.22
CA ARG A 18 1.53 4.53 2.08
C ARG A 18 0.51 4.85 1.01
N THR A 19 0.71 5.95 0.30
CA THR A 19 -0.14 6.33 -0.84
C THR A 19 0.25 5.55 -2.09
N ALA A 20 -0.58 5.60 -3.13
CA ALA A 20 -0.27 4.97 -4.42
C ALA A 20 1.06 5.47 -5.03
N ASP A 21 1.41 6.74 -4.79
CA ASP A 21 2.67 7.33 -5.26
C ASP A 21 3.89 6.75 -4.53
N ASP A 22 3.79 6.61 -3.20
CA ASP A 22 4.82 5.94 -2.38
C ASP A 22 5.07 4.50 -2.85
N PHE A 23 4.02 3.77 -3.22
CA PHE A 23 4.16 2.41 -3.75
C PHE A 23 4.79 2.37 -5.14
N THR A 24 4.55 3.39 -5.97
CA THR A 24 5.19 3.50 -7.29
C THR A 24 6.70 3.68 -7.14
N VAL A 25 7.13 4.57 -6.24
CA VAL A 25 8.55 4.79 -5.92
C VAL A 25 9.17 3.51 -5.34
N LEU A 26 8.53 2.90 -4.35
CA LEU A 26 9.03 1.72 -3.67
C LEU A 26 9.15 0.50 -4.60
N CYS A 27 8.18 0.27 -5.49
CA CYS A 27 8.28 -0.79 -6.49
C CYS A 27 9.45 -0.52 -7.44
N THR A 28 9.59 0.73 -7.92
CA THR A 28 10.67 1.10 -8.85
C THR A 28 12.05 0.90 -8.21
N GLU A 29 12.26 1.34 -6.97
CA GLU A 29 13.51 1.16 -6.23
C GLU A 29 13.82 -0.33 -5.96
N ALA A 30 12.78 -1.14 -5.76
CA ALA A 30 12.91 -2.58 -5.54
C ALA A 30 13.10 -3.39 -6.85
N GLY A 31 13.15 -2.75 -8.02
CA GLY A 31 13.27 -3.43 -9.31
C GLY A 31 11.97 -4.10 -9.79
N PHE A 32 10.82 -3.61 -9.33
CA PHE A 32 9.50 -4.03 -9.78
C PHE A 32 8.82 -2.92 -10.57
N LYS A 33 8.10 -3.29 -11.62
CA LYS A 33 7.22 -2.40 -12.36
C LYS A 33 5.82 -2.46 -11.76
N LEU A 34 5.33 -1.32 -11.27
CA LEU A 34 3.94 -1.20 -10.81
C LEU A 34 2.98 -1.37 -11.99
N GLY A 35 2.02 -2.29 -11.86
CA GLY A 35 1.02 -2.61 -12.89
C GLY A 35 -0.31 -1.91 -12.63
N ALA A 36 -1.00 -2.30 -11.55
CA ALA A 36 -2.32 -1.76 -11.22
C ALA A 36 -2.53 -1.65 -9.71
N ILE A 37 -3.33 -0.66 -9.30
CA ILE A 37 -3.83 -0.54 -7.94
C ILE A 37 -5.35 -0.58 -8.00
N SER A 38 -5.94 -1.69 -7.56
CA SER A 38 -7.38 -1.96 -7.72
C SER A 38 -8.08 -1.98 -6.35
N PRO A 39 -9.18 -1.22 -6.16
CA PRO A 39 -9.96 -1.29 -4.92
C PRO A 39 -10.69 -2.63 -4.81
N LEU A 40 -10.73 -3.21 -3.62
CA LEU A 40 -11.54 -4.41 -3.35
C LEU A 40 -13.03 -4.06 -3.23
N PRO A 41 -13.94 -5.00 -3.56
CA PRO A 41 -15.38 -4.75 -3.42
C PRO A 41 -15.76 -4.44 -1.96
N GLN A 42 -16.75 -3.57 -1.79
CA GLN A 42 -17.25 -3.19 -0.47
C GLN A 42 -17.71 -4.42 0.35
N PRO A 43 -17.54 -4.41 1.68
CA PRO A 43 -17.19 -3.28 2.55
C PRO A 43 -15.68 -3.08 2.80
N ASN A 44 -14.81 -3.69 2.01
CA ASN A 44 -13.37 -3.63 2.23
C ASN A 44 -12.80 -2.25 1.86
N VAL A 45 -11.90 -1.74 2.71
CA VAL A 45 -11.14 -0.50 2.47
C VAL A 45 -9.75 -0.77 1.85
N PHE A 46 -9.47 -2.04 1.56
CA PHE A 46 -8.18 -2.48 1.04
C PHE A 46 -8.09 -2.30 -0.47
N HIS A 47 -6.86 -2.04 -0.93
CA HIS A 47 -6.51 -1.99 -2.34
C HIS A 47 -5.48 -3.07 -2.62
N VAL A 48 -5.60 -3.74 -3.77
CA VAL A 48 -4.62 -4.70 -4.27
C VAL A 48 -3.62 -3.96 -5.14
N ILE A 49 -2.34 -4.17 -4.85
CA ILE A 49 -1.22 -3.59 -5.60
C ILE A 49 -0.58 -4.73 -6.39
N GLU A 50 -0.68 -4.66 -7.71
CA GLU A 50 -0.09 -5.63 -8.62
C GLU A 50 1.20 -5.05 -9.20
N ALA A 51 2.32 -5.72 -8.96
CA ALA A 51 3.63 -5.36 -9.51
C ALA A 51 4.32 -6.60 -10.09
N THR A 52 5.03 -6.42 -11.19
CA THR A 52 5.79 -7.48 -11.86
C THR A 52 7.29 -7.21 -11.74
N PRO A 53 8.16 -8.24 -11.70
CA PRO A 53 9.60 -8.03 -11.81
C PRO A 53 9.93 -7.24 -13.08
N ALA A 54 10.88 -6.31 -13.00
CA ALA A 54 11.37 -5.54 -14.14
C ALA A 54 12.27 -6.38 -15.08
#